data_AF-A0A1F4UME9-F1
#
_entry.id   AF-A0A1F4UME9-F1
#
_cell.length_a   1.000
_cell.length_b   1.000
_cell.length_c   1.000
_cell.angle_alpha   90.00
_cell.angle_beta   90.00
_cell.angle_gamma   90.00
#
_symmetry.space_group_name_H-M   'P 1'
#
loop_
_entity.id
_entity.type
_entity.pdbx_description
1 polymer ?
#
loop_
_entity_poly.entity_id
_entity_poly.type
_entity_poly.pdbx_seq_one_letter_code
_entity_poly.pdbx_strand_id
1 'polypeptide(L)'
;MGLIRALKVKSETYHMHVHALLGLLTSLIIYKIYEGSDFSNLMILGVAANILPDIDHLFFIFIYGSKTDYSKVIKKYLRKHQLKTLVTFIKQNHKLNTSVYSHNIATVLLVCIGYMYFGYSKDNPYFSTFFLSWMIHYLYDIFEDLMFFGKLNRNWLLKFDRSFLLFENFIHKDKNIKL
;
A
#
# COMPACT_ATOMS: atom_id res chain seq x y z
N MET A 1 -9.16 3.45 -25.35
CA MET A 1 -9.53 3.60 -23.91
C MET A 1 -9.92 2.30 -23.20
N GLY A 2 -10.32 1.22 -23.90
CA GLY A 2 -10.75 -0.04 -23.25
C GLY A 2 -9.65 -0.81 -22.50
N LEU A 3 -8.45 -0.94 -23.08
CA LEU A 3 -7.37 -1.77 -22.52
C LEU A 3 -6.81 -1.22 -21.20
N ILE A 4 -6.45 0.08 -21.13
CA ILE A 4 -5.91 0.70 -19.91
C ILE A 4 -6.91 0.59 -18.75
N ARG A 5 -8.20 0.79 -19.04
CA ARG A 5 -9.27 0.64 -18.04
C ARG A 5 -9.38 -0.81 -17.55
N ALA A 6 -9.29 -1.78 -18.46
CA ALA A 6 -9.31 -3.20 -18.08
C ALA A 6 -8.09 -3.59 -17.22
N LEU A 7 -6.90 -3.09 -17.58
CA LEU A 7 -5.66 -3.30 -16.81
C LEU A 7 -5.76 -2.68 -15.41
N LYS A 8 -6.28 -1.46 -15.31
CA LYS A 8 -6.52 -0.80 -14.02
C LYS A 8 -7.43 -1.63 -13.11
N VAL A 9 -8.57 -2.09 -13.64
CA VAL A 9 -9.51 -2.92 -12.86
C VAL A 9 -8.86 -4.21 -12.38
N LYS A 10 -8.05 -4.86 -13.24
CA LYS A 10 -7.29 -6.06 -12.84
C LYS A 10 -6.26 -5.72 -11.76
N SER A 11 -5.48 -4.67 -11.94
CA SER A 11 -4.48 -4.22 -10.96
C SER A 11 -5.13 -3.97 -9.60
N GLU A 12 -6.19 -3.17 -9.54
CA GLU A 12 -6.93 -2.89 -8.30
C GLU A 12 -7.57 -4.15 -7.67
N THR A 13 -7.88 -5.17 -8.47
CA THR A 13 -8.47 -6.41 -7.99
C THR A 13 -7.42 -7.36 -7.42
N TYR A 14 -6.25 -7.45 -8.06
CA TYR A 14 -5.18 -8.36 -7.70
C TYR A 14 -4.02 -7.69 -6.96
N HIS A 15 -4.13 -6.41 -6.59
CA HIS A 15 -3.08 -5.60 -5.96
C HIS A 15 -2.33 -6.34 -4.83
N MET A 16 -3.04 -6.84 -3.81
CA MET A 16 -2.42 -7.61 -2.72
C MET A 16 -1.76 -8.93 -3.17
N HIS A 17 -2.30 -9.57 -4.21
CA HIS A 17 -1.73 -10.80 -4.75
C HIS A 17 -0.42 -10.52 -5.49
N VAL A 18 -0.34 -9.36 -6.17
CA VAL A 18 0.87 -8.91 -6.83
C VAL A 18 1.94 -8.60 -5.78
N HIS A 19 1.61 -7.88 -4.71
CA HIS A 19 2.54 -7.65 -3.59
C HIS A 19 3.06 -8.94 -2.97
N ALA A 20 2.18 -9.89 -2.68
CA ALA A 20 2.60 -11.21 -2.20
C ALA A 20 3.54 -11.93 -3.19
N LEU A 21 3.23 -11.90 -4.49
CA LEU A 21 4.08 -12.49 -5.53
C LEU A 21 5.44 -11.79 -5.63
N LEU A 22 5.47 -10.45 -5.56
CA LEU A 22 6.69 -9.66 -5.56
C LEU A 22 7.57 -9.97 -4.33
N GLY A 23 6.94 -10.17 -3.16
CA GLY A 23 7.62 -10.65 -1.98
C GLY A 23 8.28 -12.01 -2.19
N LEU A 24 7.57 -12.99 -2.76
CA LEU A 24 8.11 -14.31 -3.08
C LEU A 24 9.27 -14.25 -4.09
N LEU A 25 9.12 -13.44 -5.15
CA LEU A 25 10.17 -13.23 -6.16
C LEU A 25 11.42 -12.62 -5.52
N THR A 26 11.24 -11.68 -4.60
CA THR A 26 12.35 -11.08 -3.85
C THR A 26 13.09 -12.14 -3.03
N SER A 27 12.36 -12.97 -2.29
CA SER A 27 12.95 -14.06 -1.50
C SER A 27 13.74 -15.04 -2.37
N LEU A 28 13.23 -15.36 -3.57
CA LEU A 28 13.93 -16.22 -4.53
C LEU A 28 15.25 -15.59 -5.01
N ILE A 29 15.23 -14.30 -5.35
CA ILE A 29 16.44 -13.57 -5.77
C ILE A 29 17.47 -13.56 -4.64
N ILE A 30 17.07 -13.22 -3.41
CA ILE A 30 17.99 -13.17 -2.27
C ILE A 30 18.54 -14.57 -1.95
N TYR A 31 17.70 -15.60 -1.97
CA TYR A 31 18.17 -16.98 -1.76
C TYR A 31 19.24 -17.41 -2.76
N LYS A 32 19.14 -16.96 -4.02
CA LYS A 32 20.15 -17.22 -5.06
C LYS A 32 21.46 -16.45 -4.87
N ILE A 33 21.43 -15.31 -4.18
CA ILE A 33 22.63 -14.55 -3.84
C ILE A 33 23.30 -15.14 -2.59
N TYR A 34 22.49 -15.54 -1.62
CA TYR A 34 22.92 -16.08 -0.32
C TYR A 34 22.62 -17.57 -0.24
N GLU A 35 23.31 -18.36 -1.07
CA GLU A 35 23.14 -19.81 -1.08
C GLU A 35 23.43 -20.40 0.32
N GLY A 36 22.53 -21.27 0.80
CA GLY A 36 22.59 -21.85 2.16
C GLY A 36 21.75 -21.13 3.21
N SER A 37 21.13 -19.99 2.88
CA SER A 37 20.11 -19.37 3.73
C SER A 37 18.81 -20.19 3.79
N ASP A 38 18.01 -20.03 4.84
CA ASP A 38 16.73 -20.74 4.98
C ASP A 38 15.65 -20.14 4.08
N PHE A 39 15.41 -20.79 2.94
CA PHE A 39 14.46 -20.32 1.94
C PHE A 39 13.03 -20.13 2.48
N SER A 40 12.57 -20.99 3.39
CA SER A 40 11.20 -20.91 3.93
C SER A 40 11.03 -19.63 4.75
N ASN A 41 12.02 -19.32 5.60
CA ASN A 41 12.02 -18.08 6.37
C ASN A 41 12.14 -16.85 5.47
N LEU A 42 12.96 -16.91 4.42
CA LEU A 42 13.05 -15.82 3.44
C LEU A 42 11.71 -15.59 2.72
N MET A 43 10.99 -16.65 2.33
CA MET A 43 9.66 -16.52 1.70
C MET A 43 8.65 -15.84 2.63
N ILE A 44 8.53 -16.32 3.86
CA ILE A 44 7.61 -15.74 4.86
C ILE A 44 7.96 -14.26 5.07
N LEU A 45 9.24 -13.96 5.26
CA LEU A 45 9.72 -12.61 5.51
C LEU A 45 9.50 -11.69 4.31
N GLY A 46 9.77 -12.17 3.09
CA GLY A 46 9.59 -11.40 1.86
C GLY A 46 8.12 -11.03 1.65
N VAL A 47 7.21 -11.99 1.77
CA VAL A 47 5.76 -11.74 1.66
C VAL A 47 5.29 -10.80 2.77
N ALA A 48 5.67 -11.06 4.02
CA ALA A 48 5.26 -10.23 5.16
C ALA A 48 5.77 -8.80 5.01
N ALA A 49 7.02 -8.60 4.61
CA ALA A 49 7.62 -7.29 4.40
C ALA A 49 6.98 -6.53 3.22
N ASN A 50 6.54 -7.24 2.17
CA ASN A 50 5.84 -6.61 1.06
C ASN A 50 4.43 -6.17 1.49
N ILE A 51 3.72 -6.94 2.30
CA ILE A 51 2.35 -6.61 2.73
C ILE A 51 2.32 -5.57 3.88
N LEU A 52 3.39 -5.52 4.68
CA LEU A 52 3.49 -4.66 5.87
C LEU A 52 3.11 -3.18 5.64
N PRO A 53 3.50 -2.51 4.53
CA PRO A 53 3.18 -1.10 4.31
C PRO A 53 1.67 -0.83 4.22
N ASP A 54 0.91 -1.78 3.68
CA ASP A 54 -0.55 -1.70 3.52
C ASP A 54 -1.30 -1.86 4.84
N ILE A 55 -0.68 -2.49 5.84
CA ILE A 55 -1.27 -2.59 7.19
C ILE A 55 -1.47 -1.19 7.79
N ASP A 56 -0.67 -0.19 7.38
CA ASP A 56 -0.84 1.21 7.79
C ASP A 56 -2.19 1.79 7.38
N HIS A 57 -2.88 1.25 6.37
CA HIS A 57 -4.26 1.65 6.08
C HIS A 57 -5.21 1.31 7.23
N LEU A 58 -5.01 0.19 7.92
CA LEU A 58 -5.81 -0.16 9.10
C LEU A 58 -5.50 0.80 10.26
N PHE A 59 -4.22 1.10 10.49
CA PHE A 59 -3.80 2.09 11.49
C PHE A 59 -4.34 3.49 11.18
N PHE A 60 -4.37 3.88 9.90
CA PHE A 60 -5.03 5.11 9.46
C PHE A 60 -6.51 5.10 9.85
N ILE A 61 -7.24 4.05 9.50
CA ILE A 61 -8.69 3.97 9.74
C ILE A 61 -9.02 4.00 11.23
N PHE A 62 -8.27 3.26 12.05
CA PHE A 62 -8.63 3.04 13.46
C PHE A 62 -7.92 3.96 14.43
N ILE A 63 -6.70 4.41 14.14
CA ILE A 63 -5.87 5.19 15.06
C ILE A 63 -5.78 6.64 14.61
N TYR A 64 -4.85 6.95 13.71
CA TYR A 64 -4.45 8.34 13.51
C TYR A 64 -5.38 9.07 12.55
N GLY A 65 -5.90 8.43 11.50
CA GLY A 65 -6.90 8.98 10.58
C GLY A 65 -8.35 8.81 11.05
N SER A 66 -8.55 8.33 12.28
CA SER A 66 -9.84 7.86 12.81
C SER A 66 -11.00 8.85 12.77
N LYS A 67 -10.69 10.16 12.76
CA LYS A 67 -11.64 11.28 12.73
C LYS A 67 -11.97 11.79 11.32
N THR A 68 -11.33 11.26 10.27
CA THR A 68 -11.62 11.64 8.88
C THR A 68 -12.97 11.08 8.44
N ASP A 69 -13.63 11.74 7.47
CA ASP A 69 -14.93 11.29 6.98
C ASP A 69 -14.84 9.94 6.27
N TYR A 70 -13.74 9.69 5.56
CA TYR A 70 -13.40 8.38 5.02
C TYR A 70 -13.40 7.28 6.09
N SER A 71 -12.69 7.49 7.20
CA SER A 71 -12.65 6.51 8.31
C SER A 71 -14.00 6.37 9.02
N LYS A 72 -14.77 7.44 9.18
CA LYS A 72 -16.13 7.38 9.75
C LYS A 72 -17.06 6.54 8.89
N VAL A 73 -17.03 6.72 7.57
CA VAL A 73 -17.86 5.95 6.62
C VAL A 73 -17.48 4.47 6.64
N ILE A 74 -16.18 4.14 6.64
CA ILE A 74 -15.71 2.75 6.78
C ILE A 74 -16.24 2.12 8.07
N LYS A 75 -16.08 2.79 9.21
CA LYS A 75 -16.58 2.31 10.50
C LYS A 75 -18.10 2.14 10.51
N LYS A 76 -18.84 3.04 9.83
CA LYS A 76 -20.30 2.93 9.68
C LYS A 76 -20.69 1.68 8.90
N TYR A 77 -20.03 1.39 7.76
CA TYR A 77 -20.31 0.17 6.99
C TYR A 77 -19.90 -1.11 7.73
N LEU A 78 -18.78 -1.09 8.45
CA LEU A 78 -18.35 -2.22 9.29
C LEU A 78 -19.38 -2.54 10.37
N ARG A 79 -19.84 -1.53 11.12
CA ARG A 79 -20.88 -1.70 12.17
C ARG A 79 -22.22 -2.20 11.61
N LYS A 80 -22.55 -1.84 10.38
CA LYS A 80 -23.79 -2.26 9.71
C LYS A 80 -23.64 -3.57 8.93
N HIS A 81 -22.48 -4.24 9.02
CA HIS A 81 -22.15 -5.46 8.26
C HIS A 81 -22.35 -5.33 6.73
N GLN A 82 -22.22 -4.12 6.17
CA GLN A 82 -22.41 -3.84 4.74
C GLN A 82 -21.11 -4.11 3.96
N LEU A 83 -20.58 -5.33 4.06
CA LEU A 83 -19.23 -5.68 3.57
C LEU A 83 -19.04 -5.46 2.06
N LYS A 84 -20.04 -5.81 1.23
CA LYS A 84 -19.96 -5.63 -0.22
C LYS A 84 -19.86 -4.14 -0.61
N THR A 85 -20.66 -3.30 0.05
CA THR A 85 -20.64 -1.85 -0.13
C THR A 85 -19.32 -1.27 0.38
N LEU A 86 -18.84 -1.74 1.54
CA LEU A 86 -17.55 -1.34 2.11
C LEU A 86 -16.39 -1.61 1.16
N VAL A 87 -16.29 -2.82 0.60
CA VAL A 87 -15.21 -3.17 -0.34
C VAL A 87 -15.25 -2.27 -1.57
N THR A 88 -16.44 -2.02 -2.12
CA THR A 88 -16.60 -1.13 -3.27
C THR A 88 -16.19 0.31 -2.93
N PHE A 89 -16.61 0.79 -1.75
CA PHE A 89 -16.27 2.11 -1.25
C PHE A 89 -14.75 2.28 -1.07
N ILE A 90 -14.08 1.33 -0.40
CA ILE A 90 -12.63 1.36 -0.20
C ILE A 90 -11.92 1.40 -1.55
N LYS A 91 -12.25 0.49 -2.49
CA LYS A 91 -11.62 0.45 -3.82
C LYS A 91 -11.69 1.79 -4.56
N GLN A 92 -12.85 2.45 -4.50
CA GLN A 92 -13.06 3.71 -5.20
C GLN A 92 -12.43 4.94 -4.52
N ASN A 93 -12.17 4.88 -3.22
CA ASN A 93 -11.87 6.07 -2.41
C ASN A 93 -10.51 6.05 -1.69
N HIS A 94 -9.91 4.87 -1.43
CA HIS A 94 -8.72 4.77 -0.58
C HIS A 94 -7.52 5.57 -1.11
N LYS A 95 -7.30 5.58 -2.44
CA LYS A 95 -6.19 6.35 -3.03
C LYS A 95 -6.36 7.87 -2.88
N LEU A 96 -7.59 8.39 -2.91
CA LEU A 96 -7.82 9.84 -2.91
C LEU A 96 -8.08 10.43 -1.51
N ASN A 97 -8.54 9.60 -0.57
CA ASN A 97 -9.08 10.05 0.72
C ASN A 97 -8.31 9.52 1.93
N THR A 98 -7.09 9.04 1.73
CA THR A 98 -6.18 8.67 2.82
C THR A 98 -5.01 9.66 2.86
N SER A 99 -4.26 9.67 3.95
CA SER A 99 -2.94 10.30 4.07
C SER A 99 -2.09 9.38 4.94
N VAL A 100 -1.76 8.23 4.35
CA VAL A 100 -1.11 7.11 5.06
C VAL A 100 0.38 7.40 5.16
N TYR A 101 0.92 7.28 6.37
CA TYR A 101 2.31 7.65 6.64
C TYR A 101 3.30 6.68 6.00
N SER A 102 2.95 5.41 5.81
CA SER A 102 3.83 4.47 5.13
C SER A 102 4.00 4.80 3.64
N HIS A 103 3.07 5.51 2.99
CA HIS A 103 3.10 5.75 1.54
C HIS A 103 3.53 7.18 1.18
N ASN A 104 4.74 7.55 1.59
CA ASN A 104 5.34 8.83 1.24
C ASN A 104 6.83 8.71 0.88
N ILE A 105 7.35 9.69 0.13
CA ILE A 105 8.74 9.67 -0.37
C ILE A 105 9.77 9.59 0.76
N ALA A 106 9.54 10.22 1.92
CA ALA A 106 10.45 10.11 3.05
C ALA A 106 10.52 8.67 3.58
N THR A 107 9.40 7.95 3.61
CA THR A 107 9.40 6.52 4.00
C THR A 107 10.13 5.66 2.97
N VAL A 108 9.96 5.93 1.67
CA VAL A 108 10.74 5.24 0.61
C VAL A 108 12.24 5.45 0.83
N LEU A 109 12.66 6.70 1.08
CA LEU A 109 14.06 7.02 1.34
C LEU A 109 14.60 6.30 2.58
N LEU A 110 13.82 6.25 3.68
CA LEU A 110 14.19 5.52 4.89
C LEU A 110 14.37 4.02 4.62
N VAL A 111 13.49 3.40 3.83
CA VAL A 111 13.61 1.99 3.44
C VAL A 111 14.83 1.76 2.56
N CYS A 112 15.13 2.65 1.61
CA CYS A 112 16.33 2.58 0.78
C CYS A 112 17.61 2.68 1.64
N ILE A 113 17.67 3.62 2.58
CA ILE A 113 18.80 3.76 3.52
C ILE A 113 18.92 2.50 4.38
N GLY A 114 17.79 1.97 4.87
CA GLY A 114 17.73 0.72 5.62
C GLY A 114 18.26 -0.47 4.82
N TYR A 115 17.90 -0.58 3.55
CA TYR A 115 18.43 -1.61 2.65
C TYR A 115 19.95 -1.48 2.47
N MET A 116 20.44 -0.28 2.16
CA MET A 116 21.88 -0.04 1.95
C MET A 116 22.69 -0.38 3.20
N TYR A 117 22.20 0.00 4.38
CA TYR A 117 22.92 -0.21 5.63
C TYR A 117 22.77 -1.64 6.16
N PHE A 118 21.55 -2.16 6.32
CA PHE A 118 21.32 -3.46 6.96
C PHE A 118 21.33 -4.64 6.01
N GLY A 119 20.88 -4.44 4.77
CA GLY A 119 20.88 -5.49 3.74
C GLY A 119 22.25 -5.61 3.09
N TYR A 120 22.62 -4.59 2.32
CA TYR A 120 23.80 -4.62 1.46
C TYR A 120 25.13 -4.61 2.25
N SER A 121 25.30 -3.71 3.22
CA SER A 121 26.62 -3.57 3.89
C SER A 121 26.94 -4.66 4.91
N LYS A 122 25.94 -5.40 5.39
CA LYS A 122 26.08 -6.42 6.45
C LYS A 122 25.98 -7.85 5.95
N ASP A 123 25.83 -8.05 4.64
CA ASP A 123 25.72 -9.37 4.02
C ASP A 123 24.66 -10.26 4.71
N ASN A 124 23.53 -9.64 5.08
CA ASN A 124 22.50 -10.30 5.87
C ASN A 124 21.30 -10.65 4.97
N PRO A 125 21.02 -11.95 4.72
CA PRO A 125 19.96 -12.36 3.80
C PRO A 125 18.57 -11.97 4.31
N TYR A 126 18.34 -11.99 5.62
CA TYR A 126 17.03 -11.65 6.21
C TYR A 126 16.74 -10.15 6.08
N PHE A 127 17.68 -9.29 6.46
CA PHE A 127 17.51 -7.85 6.29
C PHE A 127 17.47 -7.44 4.81
N SER A 128 18.30 -8.07 3.97
CA SER A 128 18.24 -7.87 2.52
C SER A 128 16.85 -8.20 1.97
N THR A 129 16.28 -9.35 2.35
CA THR A 129 14.93 -9.76 1.93
C THR A 129 13.87 -8.79 2.43
N PHE A 130 13.92 -8.41 3.71
CA PHE A 130 12.94 -7.51 4.32
C PHE A 130 12.92 -6.14 3.63
N PHE A 131 14.07 -5.46 3.57
CA PHE A 131 14.13 -4.10 3.04
C PHE A 131 13.99 -4.06 1.51
N LEU A 132 14.51 -5.04 0.77
CA LEU A 132 14.32 -5.10 -0.68
C LEU A 132 12.85 -5.35 -1.02
N SER A 133 12.18 -6.25 -0.30
CA SER A 133 10.77 -6.52 -0.53
C SER A 133 9.90 -5.30 -0.22
N TRP A 134 10.17 -4.62 0.89
CA TRP A 134 9.50 -3.36 1.22
C TRP A 134 9.78 -2.27 0.17
N MET A 135 11.01 -2.14 -0.33
CA MET A 135 11.31 -1.20 -1.41
C MET A 135 10.52 -1.54 -2.69
N ILE A 136 10.44 -2.82 -3.06
CA ILE A 136 9.70 -3.29 -4.24
C ILE A 136 8.20 -2.98 -4.12
N HIS A 137 7.60 -3.11 -2.93
CA HIS A 137 6.21 -2.67 -2.68
C HIS A 137 6.01 -1.22 -3.15
N TYR A 138 6.86 -0.30 -2.67
CA TYR A 138 6.73 1.12 -3.02
C TYR A 138 6.99 1.39 -4.50
N LEU A 139 7.97 0.72 -5.10
CA LEU A 139 8.24 0.87 -6.52
C LEU A 139 7.04 0.43 -7.36
N TYR A 140 6.38 -0.66 -6.97
CA TYR A 140 5.18 -1.13 -7.65
C TYR A 140 4.03 -0.13 -7.51
N ASP A 141 3.77 0.40 -6.31
CA ASP A 141 2.68 1.35 -6.08
C ASP A 141 2.89 2.69 -6.81
N ILE A 142 4.13 3.19 -6.81
CA ILE A 142 4.54 4.37 -7.58
C ILE A 142 4.31 4.12 -9.08
N PHE A 143 4.72 2.96 -9.58
CA PHE A 143 4.53 2.58 -10.97
C PHE A 143 3.03 2.49 -11.32
N GLU A 144 2.22 1.87 -10.46
CA GLU A 144 0.77 1.76 -10.63
C GLU A 144 0.11 3.15 -10.70
N ASP A 145 0.53 4.07 -9.83
CA ASP A 145 0.03 5.45 -9.81
C ASP A 145 0.37 6.18 -11.12
N LEU A 146 1.64 6.11 -11.57
CA LEU A 146 2.07 6.70 -12.83
C LEU A 146 1.34 6.10 -14.04
N MET A 147 1.19 4.78 -14.07
CA MET A 147 0.59 4.07 -15.20
C MET A 147 -0.93 4.33 -15.33
N PHE A 148 -1.67 4.35 -14.21
CA PHE A 148 -3.13 4.42 -14.25
C PHE A 148 -3.72 5.80 -13.90
N PHE A 149 -2.94 6.69 -13.29
CA PHE A 149 -3.36 8.06 -12.96
C PHE A 149 -2.54 9.13 -13.68
N GLY A 150 -1.45 8.75 -14.36
CA GLY A 150 -0.57 9.66 -15.10
C GLY A 150 0.29 10.57 -14.21
N LYS A 151 0.19 10.40 -12.89
CA LYS A 151 0.88 11.19 -11.87
C LYS A 151 0.89 10.45 -10.54
N LEU A 152 1.84 10.79 -9.68
CA LEU A 152 1.88 10.28 -8.32
C LEU A 152 0.66 10.74 -7.52
N ASN A 153 0.13 9.84 -6.71
CA ASN A 153 -0.84 10.18 -5.69
C ASN A 153 -0.27 11.26 -4.74
N ARG A 154 -1.14 12.15 -4.27
CA ARG A 154 -0.79 13.20 -3.31
C ARG A 154 -0.28 12.64 -1.97
N ASN A 155 -0.61 11.39 -1.62
CA ASN A 155 -0.03 10.72 -0.44
C ASN A 155 1.49 10.71 -0.46
N TRP A 156 2.09 10.59 -1.65
CA TRP A 156 3.55 10.57 -1.80
C TRP A 156 4.22 11.85 -1.28
N LEU A 157 3.51 12.98 -1.26
CA LEU A 157 4.01 14.31 -0.91
C LEU A 157 3.90 14.66 0.59
N LEU A 158 3.84 13.66 1.49
CA LEU A 158 3.77 13.79 2.96
C LEU A 158 2.97 15.01 3.45
N LYS A 159 1.67 14.83 3.68
CA LYS A 159 0.80 15.89 4.19
C LYS A 159 0.42 15.67 5.65
N PHE A 160 0.88 16.59 6.50
CA PHE A 160 0.51 16.64 7.91
C PHE A 160 -0.85 17.30 8.15
N ASP A 161 -1.20 18.28 7.30
CA ASP A 161 -2.52 18.92 7.36
C ASP A 161 -3.58 18.05 6.68
N ARG A 162 -4.56 17.62 7.48
CA ARG A 162 -5.63 16.71 7.09
C ARG A 162 -6.97 17.43 6.89
N SER A 163 -6.97 18.76 7.04
CA SER A 163 -8.12 19.61 6.76
C SER A 163 -8.54 19.56 5.28
N PHE A 164 -7.63 19.21 4.37
CA PHE A 164 -7.91 19.11 2.93
C PHE A 164 -8.64 17.81 2.51
N LEU A 165 -8.86 16.84 3.40
CA LEU A 165 -9.69 15.66 3.12
C LEU A 165 -11.20 15.98 3.14
N LEU A 166 -11.55 17.26 2.99
CA LEU A 166 -12.91 17.79 2.97
C LEU A 166 -13.66 17.30 1.73
N PHE A 167 -14.75 16.59 1.99
CA PHE A 167 -16.08 16.57 1.38
C PHE A 167 -16.34 16.91 -0.10
N GLU A 168 -15.55 17.73 -0.79
CA GLU A 168 -15.86 18.17 -2.16
C GLU A 168 -15.83 17.02 -3.19
N ASN A 169 -15.01 15.99 -2.96
CA ASN A 169 -15.00 14.80 -3.82
C ASN A 169 -16.03 13.71 -3.41
N PHE A 170 -16.71 13.87 -2.27
CA PHE A 170 -17.67 12.87 -1.74
C PHE A 170 -19.06 12.96 -2.41
N ILE A 171 -19.50 14.17 -2.79
CA ILE A 171 -20.88 14.41 -3.26
C ILE A 171 -21.16 13.83 -4.65
N HIS A 172 -20.14 13.63 -5.48
CA HIS A 172 -20.38 13.27 -6.89
C HIS A 172 -20.67 11.79 -7.17
N LYS A 173 -20.55 10.87 -6.20
CA LYS A 173 -20.72 9.43 -6.50
C LYS A 173 -21.68 8.63 -5.62
N ASP A 174 -22.08 9.09 -4.43
CA ASP A 174 -23.02 8.32 -3.61
C ASP A 174 -24.07 9.21 -2.93
N LYS A 175 -25.20 9.44 -3.61
CA LYS A 175 -26.34 10.22 -3.10
C LYS A 175 -27.03 9.58 -1.89
N ASN A 176 -26.65 8.36 -1.49
CA ASN A 176 -27.31 7.62 -0.40
C ASN A 176 -26.61 7.76 0.96
N ILE A 177 -25.50 8.50 1.04
CA ILE A 177 -24.82 8.74 2.32
C ILE A 177 -25.45 9.97 2.98
N LYS A 178 -26.60 9.79 3.65
CA LYS A 178 -26.98 10.69 4.75
C LYS A 178 -26.11 10.31 5.95
N LEU A 179 -25.21 11.21 6.36
CA LEU A 179 -24.34 11.00 7.51
C LEU A 179 -25.17 10.87 8.79
#